data_AF-A0A1H5QIZ9-F1
#
_entry.id   AF-A0A1H5QIZ9-F1
#
_cell.length_a   1.000
_cell.length_b   1.000
_cell.length_c   1.000
_cell.angle_alpha   90.00
_cell.angle_beta   90.00
_cell.angle_gamma   90.00
#
_symmetry.space_group_name_H-M   'P 1'
#
loop_
_entity.id
_entity.type
_entity.pdbx_description
1 polymer ?
#
loop_
_entity_poly.entity_id
_entity_poly.type
_entity_poly.pdbx_seq_one_letter_code
_entity_poly.pdbx_strand_id
1 'polypeptide(L)'
;MDPDHALLTRLRDLAATLPGDVAWLAGPPLRADGMRDLGERLTCLGSDLIGRAGVLDDIAAARLPAHGWIPECGPDPRRRLAHYVGRGEVRLGLIYFASCGAGCFPFYGTDPAEKTVRHERCDKCVKEAYRLMSVPPAQRGSARSS
;
A
#
# COMPACT_ATOMS: atom_id res chain seq x y z
N MET A 1 -1.43 15.53 21.38
CA MET A 1 -2.19 14.27 21.51
C MET A 1 -1.75 13.38 20.36
N ASP A 2 -1.47 12.11 20.60
CA ASP A 2 -1.04 11.18 19.55
C ASP A 2 -2.18 11.00 18.49
N PRO A 3 -1.94 11.30 17.21
CA PRO A 3 -2.96 11.19 16.17
C PRO A 3 -3.53 9.77 16.04
N ASP A 4 -2.73 8.74 16.32
CA ASP A 4 -3.21 7.36 16.31
C ASP A 4 -4.16 7.10 17.47
N HIS A 5 -3.84 7.62 18.65
CA HIS A 5 -4.68 7.52 19.82
C HIS A 5 -6.06 8.18 19.60
N ALA A 6 -6.09 9.38 19.02
CA ALA A 6 -7.34 10.09 18.74
C ALA A 6 -8.23 9.34 17.72
N LEU A 7 -7.63 8.78 16.67
CA LEU A 7 -8.33 7.99 15.65
C LEU A 7 -8.89 6.68 16.22
N LEU A 8 -8.10 5.98 17.04
CA LEU A 8 -8.52 4.75 17.72
C LEU A 8 -9.65 4.99 18.71
N THR A 9 -9.63 6.10 19.43
CA THR A 9 -10.74 6.49 20.32
C THR A 9 -12.03 6.69 19.52
N ARG A 10 -11.98 7.46 18.42
CA ARG A 10 -13.16 7.67 17.55
C ARG A 10 -13.70 6.37 16.93
N LEU A 11 -12.84 5.43 16.57
CA LEU A 11 -13.26 4.10 16.10
C LEU A 11 -14.02 3.32 17.19
N ARG A 12 -13.54 3.36 18.43
CA ARG A 12 -14.21 2.72 19.57
C ARG A 12 -15.55 3.39 19.88
N ASP A 13 -15.60 4.72 19.84
CA ASP A 13 -16.83 5.48 20.05
C ASP A 13 -17.86 5.16 18.96
N LEU A 14 -17.43 5.06 17.70
CA LEU A 14 -18.31 4.62 16.61
C LEU A 14 -18.81 3.19 16.85
N ALA A 15 -17.94 2.25 17.21
CA ALA A 15 -18.34 0.87 17.46
C ALA A 15 -19.35 0.75 18.61
N ALA A 16 -19.23 1.61 19.64
CA ALA A 16 -20.14 1.64 20.76
C ALA A 16 -21.51 2.26 20.42
N THR A 17 -21.54 3.28 19.55
CA THR A 17 -22.75 4.07 19.26
C THR A 17 -23.53 3.58 18.04
N LEU A 18 -22.83 3.07 17.01
CA LEU A 18 -23.42 2.72 15.71
C LEU A 18 -24.62 1.78 15.79
N PRO A 19 -24.64 0.70 16.62
CA PRO A 19 -25.82 -0.15 16.71
C PRO A 19 -27.08 0.60 17.18
N GLY A 20 -26.92 1.52 18.13
CA GLY A 20 -28.00 2.36 18.63
C GLY A 20 -28.45 3.39 17.60
N ASP A 21 -27.50 4.06 16.94
CA ASP A 21 -27.77 5.03 15.88
C ASP A 21 -28.54 4.37 14.73
N VAL A 22 -28.13 3.18 14.29
CA VAL A 22 -28.81 2.41 13.22
C VAL A 22 -30.21 1.97 13.66
N ALA A 23 -30.37 1.45 14.88
CA ALA A 23 -31.67 1.03 15.38
C ALA A 23 -32.65 2.20 15.46
N TRP A 24 -32.19 3.37 15.91
CA TRP A 24 -32.98 4.59 15.99
C TRP A 24 -33.36 5.12 14.61
N LEU A 25 -32.44 5.08 13.63
CA LEU A 25 -32.68 5.53 12.26
C LEU A 25 -33.58 4.61 11.43
N ALA A 26 -33.55 3.30 11.70
CA ALA A 26 -34.39 2.31 11.03
C ALA A 26 -35.84 2.33 11.53
N GLY A 27 -36.11 2.98 12.66
CA GLY A 27 -37.46 3.14 13.20
C GLY A 27 -38.26 4.22 12.48
N PRO A 28 -39.60 4.08 12.36
CA PRO A 28 -40.46 5.16 11.87
C PRO A 28 -40.64 6.25 12.93
N PRO A 29 -40.80 7.54 12.53
CA PRO A 29 -40.64 8.05 11.18
C PRO A 29 -39.17 8.13 10.77
N LEU A 30 -38.87 8.08 9.47
CA LEU A 30 -37.50 8.29 8.97
C LEU A 30 -37.00 9.69 9.37
N ARG A 31 -35.80 9.74 9.95
CA ARG A 31 -35.20 10.96 10.52
C ARG A 31 -34.05 11.46 9.67
N ALA A 32 -34.34 12.43 8.81
CA ALA A 32 -33.37 12.98 7.86
C ALA A 32 -32.18 13.70 8.53
N ASP A 33 -32.41 14.31 9.69
CA ASP A 33 -31.38 14.93 10.54
C ASP A 33 -30.40 13.89 11.08
N GLY A 34 -30.91 12.79 11.64
CA GLY A 34 -30.09 11.68 12.12
C GLY A 34 -29.26 11.03 11.01
N MET A 35 -29.87 10.86 9.83
CA MET A 35 -29.17 10.25 8.68
C MET A 35 -28.03 11.15 8.22
N ARG A 36 -28.25 12.47 8.24
CA ARG A 36 -27.22 13.46 7.90
C ARG A 36 -26.09 13.44 8.93
N ASP A 37 -26.39 13.51 10.23
CA ASP A 37 -25.38 13.48 11.30
C ASP A 37 -24.50 12.22 11.22
N LEU A 38 -25.12 11.04 11.13
CA LEU A 38 -24.37 9.78 11.01
C LEU A 38 -23.53 9.76 9.74
N GLY A 39 -24.08 10.21 8.61
CA GLY A 39 -23.36 10.30 7.33
C GLY A 39 -22.14 11.21 7.41
N GLU A 40 -22.27 12.39 8.03
CA GLU A 40 -21.18 13.34 8.23
C GLU A 40 -20.10 12.77 9.15
N ARG A 41 -20.48 12.16 10.28
CA ARG A 41 -19.55 11.49 11.21
C ARG A 41 -18.76 10.38 10.51
N LEU A 42 -19.43 9.52 9.74
CA LEU A 42 -18.78 8.44 8.98
C LEU A 42 -17.86 8.97 7.88
N THR A 43 -18.26 10.03 7.18
CA THR A 43 -17.45 10.67 6.12
C THR A 43 -16.18 11.29 6.69
N CYS A 44 -16.30 12.02 7.80
CA CYS A 44 -15.15 12.61 8.49
C CYS A 44 -14.18 11.53 8.99
N LEU A 45 -14.69 10.52 9.70
CA LEU A 45 -13.83 9.43 10.18
C LEU A 45 -13.19 8.64 9.04
N GLY A 46 -13.93 8.35 7.97
CA GLY A 46 -13.41 7.68 6.78
C GLY A 46 -12.26 8.47 6.13
N SER A 47 -12.42 9.78 5.99
CA SER A 47 -11.38 10.66 5.44
C SER A 47 -10.12 10.66 6.31
N ASP A 48 -10.27 10.72 7.63
CA ASP A 48 -9.15 10.67 8.57
C ASP A 48 -8.42 9.32 8.54
N LEU A 49 -9.15 8.20 8.43
CA LEU A 49 -8.58 6.85 8.29
C LEU A 49 -7.76 6.72 7.01
N ILE A 50 -8.30 7.19 5.88
CA ILE A 50 -7.60 7.16 4.59
C ILE A 50 -6.35 8.05 4.65
N GLY A 51 -6.47 9.26 5.18
CA GLY A 51 -5.34 10.17 5.34
C GLY A 51 -4.24 9.56 6.20
N ARG A 52 -4.59 8.96 7.34
CA ARG A 52 -3.61 8.31 8.22
C ARG A 52 -2.97 7.08 7.57
N ALA A 53 -3.75 6.26 6.86
CA ALA A 53 -3.23 5.13 6.10
C ALA A 53 -2.18 5.58 5.06
N GLY A 54 -2.44 6.67 4.34
CA GLY A 54 -1.47 7.25 3.41
C GLY A 54 -0.15 7.65 4.09
N VAL A 55 -0.21 8.29 5.26
CA VAL A 55 1.01 8.63 6.03
C VAL A 55 1.78 7.37 6.46
N LEU A 56 1.07 6.33 6.89
CA LEU A 56 1.70 5.05 7.26
C LEU A 56 2.34 4.36 6.05
N ASP A 57 1.68 4.41 4.89
CA ASP A 57 2.21 3.92 3.62
C ASP A 57 3.46 4.68 3.20
N ASP A 58 3.51 6.00 3.36
CA ASP A 58 4.69 6.83 3.06
C ASP A 58 5.87 6.49 3.98
N ILE A 59 5.62 6.36 5.29
CA ILE A 59 6.64 5.95 6.27
C ILE A 59 7.17 4.55 5.94
N ALA A 60 6.28 3.62 5.58
CA ALA A 60 6.66 2.30 5.15
C ALA A 60 7.48 2.37 3.86
N ALA A 61 6.99 3.08 2.83
CA ALA A 61 7.63 3.24 1.53
C ALA A 61 9.05 3.81 1.62
N ALA A 62 9.30 4.75 2.55
CA ALA A 62 10.64 5.30 2.79
C ALA A 62 11.68 4.24 3.23
N ARG A 63 11.22 3.07 3.71
CA ARG A 63 12.07 1.95 4.16
C ARG A 63 12.09 0.79 3.18
N LEU A 64 11.42 0.92 2.03
CA LEU A 64 11.31 -0.13 1.02
C LEU A 64 12.26 0.13 -0.15
N PRO A 65 12.71 -0.93 -0.83
CA PRO A 65 13.59 -0.78 -1.99
C PRO A 65 12.81 -0.18 -3.16
N ALA A 66 13.42 0.80 -3.85
CA ALA A 66 12.79 1.46 -4.99
C ALA A 66 12.67 0.55 -6.23
N HIS A 67 13.52 -0.47 -6.33
CA HIS A 67 13.57 -1.47 -7.40
C HIS A 67 14.47 -2.64 -6.91
N GLY A 68 14.37 -3.79 -7.56
CA GLY A 68 15.24 -4.93 -7.29
C GLY A 68 14.51 -6.26 -7.34
N TRP A 69 15.16 -7.32 -6.86
CA TRP A 69 14.54 -8.62 -6.72
C TRP A 69 13.68 -8.63 -5.45
N ILE A 70 12.41 -9.01 -5.56
CA ILE A 70 11.46 -9.03 -4.46
C ILE A 70 10.69 -10.38 -4.49
N PRO A 71 10.59 -11.10 -3.35
CA PRO A 71 9.80 -12.33 -3.29
C PRO A 71 8.31 -12.11 -3.59
N GLU A 72 7.68 -13.07 -4.24
CA GLU A 72 6.23 -13.08 -4.46
C GLU A 72 5.41 -13.14 -3.16
N CYS A 73 4.17 -12.69 -3.22
CA CYS A 73 3.21 -12.87 -2.13
C CYS A 73 2.81 -14.35 -2.01
N GLY A 74 2.62 -14.85 -0.79
CA GLY A 74 2.14 -16.21 -0.56
C GLY A 74 2.24 -16.64 0.91
N PRO A 75 1.83 -17.87 1.26
CA PRO A 75 1.84 -18.35 2.64
C PRO A 75 3.21 -18.89 3.10
N ASP A 76 4.05 -19.43 2.20
CA ASP A 76 5.37 -20.00 2.56
C ASP A 76 6.51 -19.07 2.11
N PRO A 77 7.21 -18.36 3.03
CA PRO A 77 8.31 -17.49 2.68
C PRO A 77 9.48 -18.18 1.97
N ARG A 78 9.77 -19.44 2.26
CA ARG A 78 11.04 -20.06 1.85
C ARG A 78 11.06 -20.60 0.42
N ARG A 79 9.88 -20.79 -0.18
CA ARG A 79 9.72 -21.41 -1.52
C ARG A 79 9.30 -20.41 -2.60
N ARG A 80 9.25 -19.13 -2.27
CA ARG A 80 8.80 -18.07 -3.16
C ARG A 80 9.83 -17.75 -4.21
N LEU A 81 9.37 -17.59 -5.44
CA LEU A 81 10.20 -16.99 -6.48
C LEU A 81 10.44 -15.51 -6.18
N ALA A 82 11.67 -15.07 -6.40
CA ALA A 82 12.01 -13.65 -6.46
C ALA A 82 11.75 -13.14 -7.89
N HIS A 83 11.04 -12.02 -7.98
CA HIS A 83 10.72 -11.36 -9.24
C HIS A 83 11.42 -10.02 -9.32
N TYR A 84 11.79 -9.61 -10.52
CA TYR A 84 12.46 -8.32 -10.72
C TYR A 84 11.43 -7.23 -10.83
N VAL A 85 11.58 -6.24 -9.95
CA VAL A 85 10.76 -5.05 -9.89
C VAL A 85 11.57 -3.85 -10.37
N GLY A 86 11.20 -3.27 -11.52
CA GLY A 86 11.87 -2.14 -12.17
C GLY A 86 11.53 -0.76 -11.60
N ARG A 87 12.30 0.27 -12.01
CA ARG A 87 12.21 1.68 -11.54
C ARG A 87 10.94 2.45 -11.93
N GLY A 88 9.95 1.80 -12.54
CA GLY A 88 8.71 2.43 -13.02
C GLY A 88 7.48 1.55 -12.87
N GLU A 89 7.56 0.48 -12.08
CA GLU A 89 6.45 -0.43 -11.88
C GLU A 89 5.41 0.10 -10.89
N VAL A 90 4.16 -0.34 -11.09
CA VAL A 90 3.00 0.13 -10.34
C VAL A 90 3.05 -0.42 -8.92
N ARG A 91 2.90 0.48 -7.94
CA ARG A 91 2.66 0.13 -6.53
C ARG A 91 1.19 0.30 -6.22
N LEU A 92 0.58 -0.72 -5.60
CA LEU A 92 -0.73 -0.62 -4.98
C LEU A 92 -0.53 -0.74 -3.46
N GLY A 93 -0.40 0.40 -2.80
CA GLY A 93 0.07 0.47 -1.41
C GLY A 93 1.50 -0.07 -1.27
N LEU A 94 1.65 -1.15 -0.49
CA LEU A 94 2.94 -1.80 -0.23
C LEU A 94 3.26 -2.97 -1.17
N ILE A 95 2.34 -3.32 -2.08
CA ILE A 95 2.52 -4.41 -3.05
C ILE A 95 3.13 -3.85 -4.34
N TYR A 96 4.14 -4.54 -4.84
CA TYR A 96 4.79 -4.28 -6.13
C TYR A 96 4.26 -5.26 -7.17
N PHE A 97 4.09 -4.79 -8.40
CA PHE A 97 3.82 -5.66 -9.54
C PHE A 97 5.06 -5.79 -10.41
N ALA A 98 5.71 -6.95 -10.35
CA ALA A 98 6.88 -7.25 -11.15
C ALA A 98 6.56 -7.22 -12.66
N SER A 99 7.58 -7.04 -13.49
CA SER A 99 7.49 -7.12 -14.96
C SER A 99 6.77 -8.37 -15.51
N CYS A 100 6.78 -9.49 -14.78
CA CYS A 100 6.05 -10.71 -15.14
C CYS A 100 4.55 -10.71 -14.76
N GLY A 101 4.08 -9.67 -14.07
CA GLY A 101 2.72 -9.53 -13.53
C GLY A 101 2.51 -10.08 -12.11
N ALA A 102 3.55 -10.67 -11.49
CA ALA A 102 3.43 -11.22 -10.13
C ALA A 102 3.30 -10.10 -9.09
N GLY A 103 2.41 -10.31 -8.11
CA GLY A 103 2.33 -9.50 -6.91
C GLY A 103 3.46 -9.87 -5.95
N CYS A 104 4.26 -8.88 -5.58
CA CYS A 104 5.46 -9.04 -4.75
C CYS A 104 5.36 -8.14 -3.52
N PHE A 105 5.98 -8.60 -2.42
CA PHE A 105 6.01 -7.84 -1.18
C PHE A 105 7.43 -7.86 -0.58
N PRO A 106 8.01 -6.70 -0.24
CA PRO A 106 9.38 -6.60 0.26
C PRO A 106 9.49 -6.97 1.75
N PHE A 107 9.32 -8.25 2.08
CA PHE A 107 9.39 -8.77 3.45
C PHE A 107 10.68 -8.38 4.20
N TYR A 108 11.78 -8.21 3.47
CA TYR A 108 13.09 -7.88 4.03
C TYR A 108 13.40 -6.37 4.02
N GLY A 109 12.45 -5.53 3.64
CA GLY A 109 12.69 -4.10 3.45
C GLY A 109 13.79 -3.89 2.42
N THR A 110 14.78 -3.05 2.75
CA THR A 110 15.97 -2.80 1.92
C THR A 110 16.89 -4.01 1.74
N ASP A 111 16.67 -5.08 2.50
CA ASP A 111 17.44 -6.33 2.47
C ASP A 111 18.97 -6.18 2.63
N PRO A 112 19.45 -5.50 3.70
CA PRO A 112 20.89 -5.28 3.90
C PRO A 112 21.69 -6.57 4.14
N ALA A 113 21.01 -7.68 4.45
CA ALA A 113 21.61 -8.98 4.68
C ALA A 113 21.48 -9.92 3.47
N GLU A 114 21.08 -9.38 2.31
CA GLU A 114 20.94 -10.11 1.04
C GLU A 114 20.10 -11.40 1.15
N LYS A 115 19.08 -11.42 2.01
CA LYS A 115 18.24 -12.60 2.23
C LYS A 115 17.48 -13.00 0.97
N THR A 116 17.23 -12.05 0.06
CA THR A 116 16.57 -12.30 -1.21
C THR A 116 17.37 -13.26 -2.10
N VAL A 117 18.70 -13.35 -1.97
CA VAL A 117 19.52 -14.26 -2.80
C VAL A 117 19.22 -15.74 -2.56
N ARG A 118 18.53 -16.06 -1.46
CA ARG A 118 18.10 -17.42 -1.11
C ARG A 118 16.89 -17.89 -1.93
N HIS A 119 16.19 -16.95 -2.54
CA HIS A 119 15.03 -17.22 -3.37
C HIS A 119 15.49 -17.48 -4.80
N GLU A 120 14.95 -18.56 -5.38
CA GLU A 120 15.09 -18.80 -6.81
C GLU A 120 14.48 -17.63 -7.59
N ARG A 121 15.17 -17.21 -8.66
CA ARG A 121 14.72 -16.08 -9.47
C ARG A 121 13.75 -16.56 -10.55
N CYS A 122 12.68 -15.80 -10.77
CA CYS A 122 11.76 -16.05 -11.86
C CYS A 122 12.45 -15.88 -13.23
N ASP A 123 12.48 -16.93 -14.05
CA ASP A 123 13.12 -16.94 -15.37
C ASP A 123 12.62 -15.83 -16.30
N LYS A 124 11.33 -15.50 -16.25
CA LYS A 124 10.75 -14.41 -17.06
C LYS A 124 11.36 -13.07 -16.65
N CYS A 125 11.44 -12.83 -15.34
CA CYS A 125 12.03 -11.62 -14.77
C CYS A 125 13.54 -11.55 -15.03
N VAL A 126 14.27 -12.67 -15.05
CA VAL A 126 15.70 -12.68 -15.36
C VAL A 126 15.93 -12.16 -16.78
N LYS A 127 15.19 -12.70 -17.75
CA LYS A 127 15.27 -12.27 -19.16
C LYS A 127 14.94 -10.78 -19.32
N GLU A 128 13.89 -10.31 -18.65
CA GLU A 128 13.46 -8.92 -18.75
C GLU A 128 14.41 -7.96 -18.02
N ALA A 129 14.94 -8.34 -16.86
CA ALA A 129 15.95 -7.55 -16.15
C ALA A 129 17.22 -7.37 -16.99
N TYR A 130 17.69 -8.43 -17.67
CA TYR A 130 18.80 -8.31 -18.62
C TYR A 130 18.49 -7.33 -19.74
N ARG A 131 17.29 -7.38 -20.31
CA ARG A 131 16.87 -6.41 -21.34
C ARG A 131 16.90 -4.98 -20.80
N LEU A 132 16.31 -4.73 -19.63
CA LEU A 132 16.25 -3.41 -19.01
C LEU A 132 17.62 -2.83 -18.62
N MET A 133 18.55 -3.68 -18.15
CA MET A 133 19.92 -3.27 -17.82
C MET A 133 20.79 -3.05 -19.07
N SER A 134 20.44 -3.68 -20.19
CA SER A 134 21.18 -3.58 -21.46
C SER A 134 20.75 -2.38 -22.32
N VAL A 135 19.64 -1.72 -21.96
CA VAL A 135 19.19 -0.49 -22.60
C VAL A 135 19.81 0.69 -21.85
N PRO A 136 20.65 1.52 -22.49
CA PRO A 136 21.20 2.70 -21.82
C PRO A 136 20.06 3.62 -21.36
N PRO A 137 20.14 4.21 -20.16
CA PRO A 137 19.10 5.09 -19.66
C PRO A 137 18.87 6.22 -20.66
N ALA A 138 17.62 6.47 -21.03
CA ALA A 138 17.27 7.60 -21.89
C ALA A 138 17.88 8.88 -21.29
N GLN A 139 18.71 9.57 -22.08
CA GLN A 139 19.28 10.85 -21.67
C GLN A 139 18.11 11.76 -21.28
N ARG A 140 18.07 12.17 -20.01
CA ARG A 140 17.12 13.20 -19.56
C ARG A 140 17.41 14.42 -20.43
N GLY A 141 16.49 14.72 -21.33
CA GLY A 141 16.57 15.89 -22.18
C GLY A 141 16.80 17.10 -21.30
N SER A 142 17.94 17.77 -21.53
CA SER A 142 18.18 19.14 -21.08
C SER A 142 17.01 19.98 -21.57
N ALA A 143 16.07 20.27 -20.66
CA ALA A 143 15.05 21.27 -20.90
C ALA A 143 15.82 22.59 -21.05
N ARG A 144 15.95 23.03 -22.30
CA ARG A 144 16.50 24.33 -22.66
C ARG A 144 15.78 25.40 -21.85
N SER A 145 16.54 26.15 -21.05
CA SER A 145 16.16 27.49 -20.65
C SER A 145 15.97 28.33 -21.92
N SER A 146 14.79 28.91 -22.08
CA SER A 146 14.52 30.06 -22.95
C SER A 146 13.43 30.88 -22.30
#